data_AF-A0A8T5FAN7-F1
#
_entry.id   AF-A0A8T5FAN7-F1
#
_cell.length_a   1.000
_cell.length_b   1.000
_cell.length_c   1.000
_cell.angle_alpha   90.00
_cell.angle_beta   90.00
_cell.angle_gamma   90.00
#
_symmetry.space_group_name_H-M   'P 1'
#
loop_
_entity.id
_entity.type
_entity.pdbx_description
1 polymer ?
#
loop_
_entity_poly.entity_id
_entity_poly.type
_entity_poly.pdbx_seq_one_letter_code
_entity_poly.pdbx_strand_id
1 'polypeptide(L)'
;SLTEPFNTEMEIKEDQVKNWFVHFGVLKREDDWHQIHVSGHGDGEQIKYVIDNTNAKALVPIHTVKDEYHKKWHSNVTSVKQHGIVEI
;
A
#
# COMPACT_ATOMS: atom_id res chain seq x y z
N SER A 1 13.97 -0.92 5.24
CA SER A 1 12.67 -0.76 4.57
C SER A 1 12.94 -0.04 3.26
N LEU A 2 12.98 -0.74 2.13
CA LEU A 2 12.93 -0.04 0.84
C LEU A 2 11.49 0.46 0.70
N THR A 3 11.34 1.78 0.58
CA THR A 3 10.05 2.49 0.51
C THR A 3 9.52 2.59 -0.91
N GLU A 4 10.07 1.81 -1.84
CA GLU A 4 9.61 1.82 -3.23
C GLU A 4 8.34 0.96 -3.38
N PRO A 5 7.35 1.40 -4.18
CA PRO A 5 6.19 0.59 -4.50
C PRO A 5 6.62 -0.75 -5.09
N PHE A 6 6.00 -1.84 -4.62
CA PHE A 6 6.24 -3.16 -5.17
C PHE A 6 5.96 -3.15 -6.68
N ASN A 7 6.89 -3.68 -7.46
CA ASN A 7 6.84 -3.67 -8.91
C ASN A 7 7.27 -5.03 -9.49
N THR A 8 7.10 -5.19 -10.80
CA THR A 8 7.45 -6.44 -11.51
C THR A 8 8.92 -6.81 -11.38
N GLU A 9 9.83 -5.85 -11.29
CA GLU A 9 11.26 -6.13 -11.09
C GLU A 9 11.51 -6.76 -9.71
N MET A 10 10.81 -6.29 -8.68
CA MET A 10 10.89 -6.86 -7.33
C MET A 10 10.29 -8.28 -7.27
N GLU A 11 9.19 -8.54 -8.00
CA GLU A 11 8.60 -9.88 -8.12
C GLU A 11 9.58 -10.87 -8.78
N ILE A 12 10.17 -10.49 -9.93
CA ILE A 12 11.18 -11.31 -10.61
C ILE A 12 12.39 -11.59 -9.70
N LYS A 13 12.80 -10.60 -8.90
CA LYS A 13 13.89 -10.78 -7.92
C LYS A 13 13.51 -11.75 -6.82
N GLU A 14 12.28 -11.71 -6.32
CA GLU A 14 11.80 -12.65 -5.31
C GLU A 14 11.83 -14.10 -5.83
N ASP A 15 11.36 -14.32 -7.07
CA ASP A 15 11.38 -15.65 -7.70
C ASP A 15 12.81 -16.17 -7.88
N GLN A 16 13.73 -15.30 -8.33
CA GLN A 16 15.15 -15.67 -8.44
C GLN A 16 15.73 -16.06 -7.08
N VAL A 17 15.40 -15.33 -6.01
CA VAL A 17 15.85 -15.64 -4.65
C VAL A 17 15.30 -16.99 -4.20
N LYS A 18 14.00 -17.27 -4.40
CA LYS A 18 13.38 -18.56 -4.08
C LYS A 18 14.06 -19.71 -4.81
N ASN A 19 14.33 -19.55 -6.12
CA ASN A 19 15.03 -20.54 -6.94
C ASN A 19 16.42 -20.88 -6.39
N TRP A 20 17.19 -19.87 -6.00
CA TRP A 20 18.51 -20.09 -5.40
C TRP A 20 18.42 -20.83 -4.05
N PHE A 21 17.43 -20.52 -3.22
CA PHE A 21 17.23 -21.20 -1.94
C PHE A 21 16.90 -22.69 -2.13
N VAL A 22 16.11 -23.03 -3.15
CA VAL A 22 15.86 -24.43 -3.54
C VAL A 22 17.12 -25.08 -4.09
N HIS A 23 17.85 -24.40 -4.99
CA HIS A 23 19.07 -24.93 -5.59
C HIS A 23 20.13 -25.32 -4.56
N PHE A 24 20.28 -24.53 -3.50
CA PHE A 24 21.23 -24.79 -2.41
C PHE A 24 20.65 -25.66 -1.29
N GLY A 25 19.42 -26.16 -1.42
CA GLY A 25 18.77 -27.05 -0.45
C GLY A 25 18.39 -26.38 0.88
N VAL A 26 18.35 -25.04 0.92
CA VAL A 26 17.84 -24.27 2.07
C VAL A 26 16.32 -24.47 2.19
N LEU A 27 15.64 -24.51 1.04
CA LEU A 27 14.26 -24.96 0.91
C LEU A 27 14.21 -26.25 0.10
N LYS A 28 13.23 -27.14 0.34
CA LYS A 28 13.07 -28.35 -0.47
C LYS A 28 12.30 -28.08 -1.75
N ARG A 29 11.41 -27.08 -1.71
CA ARG A 29 10.61 -26.55 -2.81
C ARG A 29 10.28 -25.09 -2.55
N GLU A 30 9.87 -24.35 -3.58
CA GLU A 30 9.49 -22.94 -3.44
C GLU A 30 8.29 -22.74 -2.49
N ASP A 31 7.36 -23.69 -2.44
CA ASP A 31 6.19 -23.65 -1.55
C ASP A 31 6.56 -23.68 -0.05
N ASP A 32 7.80 -24.06 0.30
CA ASP A 32 8.30 -23.99 1.67
C ASP A 32 8.65 -22.55 2.09
N TRP A 33 8.58 -21.57 1.17
CA TRP A 33 8.82 -20.16 1.46
C TRP A 33 7.65 -19.57 2.27
N HIS A 34 7.97 -19.00 3.42
CA HIS A 34 6.99 -18.33 4.28
C HIS A 34 7.24 -16.82 4.31
N GLN A 35 6.30 -16.05 3.76
CA GLN A 35 6.33 -14.59 3.87
C GLN A 35 5.70 -14.14 5.18
N ILE A 36 6.47 -13.46 6.02
CA ILE A 36 5.99 -12.83 7.25
C ILE A 36 6.03 -11.32 7.03
N HIS A 37 4.86 -10.73 6.78
CA HIS A 37 4.71 -9.30 6.52
C HIS A 37 3.59 -8.71 7.38
N VAL A 38 3.84 -7.52 7.92
CA VAL A 38 2.83 -6.69 8.58
C VAL A 38 2.86 -5.33 7.88
N SER A 39 1.68 -4.88 7.43
CA SER A 39 1.55 -3.57 6.80
C SER A 39 1.95 -2.46 7.77
N GLY A 40 2.71 -1.48 7.28
CA GLY A 40 2.96 -0.23 8.01
C GLY A 40 1.86 0.82 7.86
N HIS A 41 0.88 0.58 6.97
CA HIS A 41 -0.26 1.46 6.74
C HIS A 41 -1.52 0.90 7.40
N GLY A 42 -2.39 1.81 7.85
CA GLY A 42 -3.73 1.44 8.32
C GLY A 42 -4.58 0.89 7.17
N ASP A 43 -5.43 -0.08 7.49
CA ASP A 43 -6.40 -0.60 6.54
C ASP A 43 -7.56 0.39 6.31
N GLY A 44 -8.50 0.02 5.42
CA GLY A 44 -9.63 0.87 5.06
C GLY A 44 -10.54 1.22 6.25
N GLU A 45 -10.77 0.29 7.19
CA GLU A 45 -11.64 0.53 8.35
C GLU A 45 -10.94 1.43 9.36
N GLN A 46 -9.64 1.20 9.59
CA GLN A 46 -8.81 2.03 10.45
C GLN A 46 -8.71 3.47 9.93
N ILE A 47 -8.48 3.65 8.61
CA ILE A 47 -8.44 4.97 7.98
C ILE A 47 -9.81 5.66 8.08
N LYS A 48 -10.90 4.93 7.79
CA LYS A 48 -12.27 5.47 7.90
C LYS A 48 -12.58 5.96 9.30
N TYR A 49 -12.24 5.16 10.30
CA TYR A 49 -12.43 5.50 11.71
C TYR A 49 -11.73 6.81 12.07
N VAL A 50 -10.49 7.02 11.63
CA VAL A 50 -9.76 8.26 11.89
C VAL A 50 -10.48 9.46 11.27
N ILE A 51 -10.92 9.34 10.00
CA ILE A 51 -11.58 10.45 9.30
C ILE A 51 -12.92 10.80 9.96
N ASP A 52 -13.76 9.79 10.25
CA ASP A 52 -15.07 9.97 10.87
C ASP A 52 -14.97 10.69 12.23
N ASN A 53 -13.92 10.41 13.01
CA ASN A 53 -13.74 10.96 14.35
C ASN A 53 -12.94 12.27 14.39
N THR A 54 -12.43 12.75 13.26
CA THR A 54 -11.67 14.02 13.19
C THR A 54 -12.57 15.23 12.91
N ASN A 55 -13.78 15.03 12.38
CA ASN A 55 -14.68 16.11 11.93
C ASN A 55 -13.99 17.10 10.95
N ALA A 56 -13.23 16.56 10.00
CA ALA A 56 -12.48 17.36 9.04
C ALA A 56 -13.41 18.11 8.08
N LYS A 57 -13.13 19.41 7.86
CA LYS A 57 -13.90 20.23 6.91
C LYS A 57 -13.70 19.80 5.45
N ALA A 58 -12.48 19.39 5.11
CA ALA A 58 -12.11 18.88 3.81
C ALA A 58 -11.20 17.66 3.97
N LEU A 59 -11.34 16.68 3.07
CA LEU A 59 -10.46 15.51 2.99
C LEU A 59 -9.69 15.55 1.66
N VAL A 60 -8.36 15.55 1.74
CA VAL A 60 -7.47 15.51 0.56
C VAL A 60 -6.63 14.23 0.64
N PRO A 61 -7.04 13.13 -0.02
CA PRO A 61 -6.26 11.90 -0.03
C PRO A 61 -4.93 12.12 -0.75
N ILE A 62 -3.83 11.85 -0.06
CA ILE A 62 -2.48 11.87 -0.60
C ILE A 62 -1.84 10.48 -0.44
N HIS A 63 -0.73 10.23 -1.15
CA HIS A 63 -0.01 8.96 -1.09
C HIS A 63 -0.84 7.72 -1.50
N THR A 64 -1.83 7.92 -2.37
CA THR A 64 -2.66 6.86 -2.98
C THR A 64 -2.87 7.14 -4.46
N VAL A 65 -3.05 6.08 -5.26
CA VAL A 65 -3.49 6.18 -6.66
C VAL A 65 -4.99 5.89 -6.84
N LYS A 66 -5.70 5.58 -5.74
CA LYS A 66 -7.13 5.22 -5.72
C LYS A 66 -7.91 6.12 -4.76
N ASP A 67 -7.88 7.42 -5.02
CA ASP A 67 -8.57 8.43 -4.22
C ASP A 67 -10.11 8.27 -4.24
N GLU A 68 -10.66 7.71 -5.31
CA GLU A 68 -12.06 7.30 -5.50
C GLU A 68 -12.64 6.48 -4.35
N TYR A 69 -11.81 5.73 -3.62
CA TYR A 69 -12.25 4.96 -2.46
C TYR A 69 -12.80 5.85 -1.35
N HIS A 70 -12.14 6.97 -1.07
CA HIS A 70 -12.54 7.90 -0.02
C HIS A 70 -13.84 8.63 -0.38
N LYS A 71 -14.07 8.88 -1.68
CA LYS A 71 -15.31 9.47 -2.21
C LYS A 71 -16.54 8.60 -2.00
N LYS A 72 -16.37 7.27 -1.81
CA LYS A 72 -17.50 6.37 -1.53
C LYS A 72 -18.07 6.58 -0.13
N TRP A 73 -17.25 7.09 0.79
CA TRP A 73 -17.60 7.19 2.21
C TRP A 73 -17.80 8.63 2.66
N HIS A 74 -17.14 9.59 2.01
CA HIS A 74 -17.13 10.99 2.41
C HIS A 74 -17.44 11.85 1.18
N SER A 75 -18.30 12.85 1.35
CA SER A 75 -18.71 13.76 0.28
C SER A 75 -17.75 14.95 0.11
N ASN A 76 -16.99 15.29 1.15
CA ASN A 76 -16.08 16.44 1.19
C ASN A 76 -14.64 16.10 0.75
N VAL A 77 -14.51 15.27 -0.29
CA VAL A 77 -13.22 14.76 -0.76
C VAL A 77 -12.75 15.52 -1.99
N THR A 78 -11.53 16.05 -1.94
CA THR A 78 -10.89 16.76 -3.05
C THR A 78 -9.69 15.98 -3.55
N SER A 79 -9.76 15.54 -4.81
CA SER A 79 -8.66 14.90 -5.52
C SER A 79 -7.62 15.94 -5.95
N VAL A 80 -6.34 15.59 -5.83
CA VAL A 80 -5.24 16.46 -6.26
C VAL A 80 -4.28 15.71 -7.17
N LYS A 81 -3.74 16.43 -8.16
CA LYS A 81 -2.59 15.96 -8.93
C LYS A 81 -1.30 16.23 -8.16
N GLN A 82 -0.24 15.51 -8.52
CA GLN A 82 1.09 15.81 -7.99
C GLN A 82 1.45 17.28 -8.29
N HIS A 83 1.91 18.01 -7.28
CA HIS A 83 2.16 19.47 -7.30
C HIS A 83 0.91 20.35 -7.47
N GLY A 84 -0.30 19.78 -7.34
CA GLY A 84 -1.53 20.55 -7.32
C GLY A 84 -1.66 21.41 -6.05
N ILE A 85 -2.35 22.54 -6.17
CA ILE A 85 -2.69 23.42 -5.05
C ILE A 85 -4.18 23.28 -4.77
N VAL A 86 -4.55 23.19 -3.50
CA VAL A 86 -5.94 23.23 -3.04
C VAL A 86 -6.10 24.42 -2.10
N GLU A 87 -7.07 25.26 -2.40
CA GLU A 87 -7.52 26.33 -1.52
C GLU A 87 -8.73 25.81 -0.73
N ILE A 88 -8.67 25.89 0.60
CA ILE A 88 -9.66 25.33 1.54
C ILE A 88 -10.25 26.45 2.40
#